data_AF-A0A646KF91-F1
#
_entry.id   AF-A0A646KF91-F1
#
_cell.length_a   1.000
_cell.length_b   1.000
_cell.length_c   1.000
_cell.angle_alpha   90.00
_cell.angle_beta   90.00
_cell.angle_gamma   90.00
#
_symmetry.space_group_name_H-M   'P 1'
#
loop_
_entity.id
_entity.type
_entity.pdbx_description
1 polymer ?
#
loop_
_entity_poly.entity_id
_entity_poly.type
_entity_poly.pdbx_seq_one_letter_code
_entity_poly.pdbx_strand_id
1 'polypeptide(L)' 'MEYNLADLFESVVDVVPDREALVCLDLPGTGAERRLTYAELDAAANRIAHHLIGAGIGPGEHLGL' A
#
# COMPACT_ATOMS: atom_id res chain seq x y z
N MET A 1 -14.37 7.12 -13.26
CA MET A 1 -13.23 7.54 -12.42
C MET A 1 -13.83 8.25 -11.23
N GLU A 2 -13.96 7.55 -10.11
CA GLU A 2 -14.18 8.24 -8.84
C GLU A 2 -12.83 8.86 -8.48
N TYR A 3 -12.78 10.13 -8.12
CA TYR A 3 -11.50 10.80 -7.85
C TYR A 3 -11.09 10.57 -6.39
N ASN A 4 -10.87 9.30 -6.00
CA ASN A 4 -10.40 8.97 -4.66
C ASN A 4 -8.86 8.81 -4.64
N LEU A 5 -8.29 8.72 -3.44
CA LEU A 5 -6.84 8.64 -3.26
C LEU A 5 -6.24 7.37 -3.89
N ALA A 6 -6.96 6.25 -3.87
CA ALA A 6 -6.49 5.00 -4.46
C ALA A 6 -6.38 5.15 -5.99
N ASP A 7 -7.37 5.73 -6.66
CA ASP A 7 -7.31 5.96 -8.12
C ASP A 7 -6.13 6.85 -8.53
N LEU A 8 -5.83 7.90 -7.74
CA LEU A 8 -4.66 8.75 -7.98
C LEU A 8 -3.35 7.98 -7.75
N PHE A 9 -3.30 7.14 -6.71
CA PHE A 9 -2.13 6.32 -6.42
C PHE A 9 -1.87 5.30 -7.53
N GLU A 10 -2.90 4.58 -7.98
CA GLU A 10 -2.82 3.62 -9.10
C GLU A 10 -2.33 4.31 -10.38
N SER A 11 -2.82 5.52 -10.66
CA SER A 11 -2.33 6.32 -11.79
C SER A 11 -0.82 6.62 -11.71
N VAL A 12 -0.26 6.75 -10.50
CA VAL A 12 1.19 6.92 -10.31
C VAL A 12 1.92 5.58 -10.48
N VAL A 13 1.37 4.49 -9.94
CA VAL A 13 1.92 3.13 -10.08
C VAL A 13 2.03 2.75 -11.56
N ASP A 14 1.01 3.04 -12.36
CA ASP A 14 0.99 2.77 -13.81
C ASP A 14 2.08 3.54 -14.57
N VAL A 15 2.40 4.76 -14.14
CA VAL A 15 3.33 5.64 -14.85
C VAL A 15 4.78 5.43 -14.41
N VAL A 16 5.02 5.13 -13.13
CA VAL A 16 6.37 4.97 -12.56
C VAL A 16 6.47 3.77 -11.59
N PRO A 17 6.21 2.54 -12.05
CA PRO A 17 6.10 1.37 -11.18
C PRO A 17 7.39 1.08 -10.40
N ASP A 18 8.55 1.25 -11.05
CA ASP A 18 9.86 0.90 -10.51
C ASP A 18 10.49 2.00 -9.63
N ARG A 19 9.81 3.14 -9.44
CA ARG A 19 10.34 4.23 -8.62
C ARG A 19 10.15 3.93 -7.14
N GLU A 20 11.15 4.25 -6.32
CA GLU A 20 11.05 4.10 -4.87
C GLU A 20 9.91 4.96 -4.29
N ALA A 21 9.02 4.31 -3.53
CA ALA A 21 7.83 4.90 -2.92
C ALA A 21 7.92 4.96 -1.39
N LEU A 22 8.56 3.95 -0.77
CA LEU A 22 8.67 3.84 0.68
C LEU A 22 10.09 3.46 1.09
N VAL A 23 10.61 4.19 2.07
CA VAL A 23 11.83 3.83 2.81
C VAL A 23 11.45 3.79 4.29
N CYS A 24 11.64 2.64 4.93
CA CYS A 24 11.33 2.44 6.34
C CYS A 24 12.56 1.90 7.07
N LEU A 25 12.81 2.42 8.27
CA LEU A 25 13.85 1.94 9.16
C LEU A 25 13.20 1.16 10.30
N ASP A 26 13.77 0.00 10.60
CA ASP A 26 13.35 -0.82 11.72
C ASP A 26 13.81 -0.20 13.06
N LEU A 27 12.91 0.55 13.72
CA LEU A 27 13.17 1.28 14.96
C LEU A 27 11.98 1.23 15.96
N PRO A 28 12.21 0.91 17.26
CA PRO A 28 13.46 0.41 17.82
C PRO A 28 13.69 -1.05 17.41
N GLY A 29 14.77 -1.33 16.71
CA GLY A 29 14.99 -2.64 16.10
C GLY A 29 16.43 -2.81 15.59
N THR A 30 16.57 -3.59 14.52
CA THR A 30 17.87 -3.92 13.93
C THR A 30 18.55 -2.73 13.24
N GLY A 31 17.82 -1.63 13.01
CA GLY A 31 18.25 -0.53 12.15
C GLY A 31 18.28 -0.91 10.67
N ALA A 32 17.72 -2.08 10.30
CA ALA A 32 17.62 -2.49 8.92
C ALA A 32 16.70 -1.54 8.14
N GLU A 33 17.11 -1.25 6.92
CA GLU A 33 16.36 -0.43 5.99
C GLU A 33 15.55 -1.33 5.04
N ARG A 34 14.26 -1.04 4.92
CA ARG A 34 13.38 -1.64 3.93
C ARG A 34 12.95 -0.59 2.93
N ARG A 35 13.16 -0.90 1.66
CA ARG A 35 12.76 -0.07 0.51
C ARG A 35 11.70 -0.80 -0.29
N LEU A 36 10.74 -0.06 -0.81
CA LEU A 36 9.74 -0.56 -1.75
C LEU A 36 9.57 0.42 -2.90
N THR A 37 9.43 -0.14 -4.10
CA THR A 37 8.93 0.57 -5.28
C THR A 37 7.42 0.81 -5.20
N TYR A 38 6.88 1.67 -6.06
CA TYR A 38 5.43 1.88 -6.17
C TYR A 38 4.69 0.57 -6.46
N ALA A 39 5.20 -0.25 -7.39
CA ALA A 39 4.59 -1.54 -7.73
C ALA A 39 4.61 -2.52 -6.54
N GLU A 40 5.69 -2.58 -5.77
CA GLU A 40 5.78 -3.47 -4.62
C GLU A 40 4.89 -3.01 -3.45
N LEU A 41 4.79 -1.70 -3.24
CA LEU A 41 3.91 -1.11 -2.24
C LEU A 41 2.45 -1.38 -2.61
N ASP A 42 2.07 -1.16 -3.86
CA ASP A 42 0.74 -1.47 -4.37
C ASP A 42 0.39 -2.95 -4.18
N ALA A 43 1.25 -3.85 -4.65
CA ALA A 43 1.03 -5.28 -4.48
C ALA A 43 0.89 -5.69 -3.01
N ALA A 44 1.60 -5.03 -2.09
CA ALA A 44 1.46 -5.25 -0.65
C ALA A 44 0.11 -4.76 -0.11
N ALA A 45 -0.31 -3.55 -0.50
CA ALA A 45 -1.61 -2.99 -0.13
C ALA A 45 -2.76 -3.87 -0.67
N ASN A 46 -2.67 -4.30 -1.92
CA ASN A 46 -3.65 -5.18 -2.57
C ASN A 46 -3.77 -6.54 -1.87
N ARG A 47 -2.69 -7.11 -1.33
CA ARG A 47 -2.78 -8.32 -0.50
C ARG A 47 -3.55 -8.10 0.80
N ILE A 48 -3.35 -6.96 1.46
CA ILE A 48 -4.07 -6.61 2.69
C ILE A 48 -5.55 -6.39 2.36
N ALA A 49 -5.86 -5.64 1.30
CA ALA A 49 -7.24 -5.41 0.87
C ALA A 49 -7.99 -6.72 0.60
N HIS A 50 -7.39 -7.65 -0.15
CA HIS A 50 -7.99 -8.97 -0.39
C HIS A 50 -8.20 -9.78 0.90
N HIS A 51 -7.25 -9.71 1.84
CA HIS A 51 -7.40 -10.37 3.14
C HIS A 51 -8.58 -9.79 3.93
N LEU A 52 -8.71 -8.46 3.99
CA LEU A 52 -9.81 -7.78 4.68
C LEU A 52 -11.17 -8.08 4.05
N ILE A 53 -11.25 -8.06 2.71
CA ILE A 53 -12.46 -8.46 1.98
C ILE A 53 -12.80 -9.93 2.30
N GLY A 54 -11.81 -10.82 2.32
CA GLY A 54 -11.99 -12.22 2.71
C GLY A 54 -12.44 -12.40 4.17
N ALA A 55 -12.12 -11.47 5.05
CA ALA A 55 -12.59 -11.41 6.44
C ALA A 55 -13.99 -10.80 6.59
N GLY A 56 -14.61 -10.36 5.48
CA GLY A 56 -15.96 -9.79 5.46
C GLY A 56 -16.01 -8.26 5.60
N ILE A 57 -14.87 -7.57 5.57
CA ILE A 57 -14.81 -6.11 5.69
C ILE A 57 -15.20 -5.45 4.38
N GLY A 58 -16.11 -4.47 4.47
CA GLY A 58 -16.65 -3.73 3.32
C GLY A 58 -16.27 -2.24 3.27
N PRO A 59 -16.54 -1.56 2.13
CA PRO A 59 -16.38 -0.11 2.03
C PRO A 59 -17.20 0.64 3.07
N GLY A 60 -16.58 1.61 3.75
CA GLY A 60 -17.22 2.43 4.79
C GLY A 60 -17.12 1.87 6.21
N GLU A 61 -16.54 0.68 6.39
CA GLU A 61 -16.27 0.12 7.71
C GLU A 61 -14.98 0.65 8.33
N HIS A 62 -14.91 0.63 9.67
CA HIS A 62 -13.77 1.18 10.41
C HIS A 62 -12.78 0.07 10.79
N LEU A 63 -11.49 0.35 10.61
CA LEU A 63 -10.38 -0.50 11.02
C LEU A 63 -9.57 0.18 12.12
N GLY A 64 -9.16 -0.57 13.14
CA GLY A 64 -8.16 -0.11 14.12
C GLY A 64 -6.75 -0.48 13.64
N LEU A 65 -5.82 0.46 13.76
CA LEU A 65 -4.39 0.30 13.42
C LEU A 65 -3.53 0.41 14.68
#